data_AF-A0A4Q7FDR0-F1
#
_entry.id   AF-A0A4Q7FDR0-F1
#
_cell.length_a   1.000
_cell.length_b   1.000
_cell.length_c   1.000
_cell.angle_alpha   90.00
_cell.angle_beta   90.00
_cell.angle_gamma   90.00
#
_symmetry.space_group_name_H-M   'P 1'
#
loop_
_entity.id
_entity.type
_entity.pdbx_description
1 polymer ?
#
loop_
_entity_poly.entity_id
_entity_poly.type
_entity_poly.pdbx_seq_one_letter_code
_entity_poly.pdbx_strand_id
1 'polypeptide(L)'
;HPRLSKVVKRRLRELHRTLDPVALLAEMRDAQAELGTRVDARSGRLAAASPPAPTKIAAAFAKELGNDLHLGEQRIIHRRMRKPYKKRMRMPSMLDPHLANIERWLTAEPRLTALAILGRLAEQCPEQFGPPQHTIVQRLLRSLRRKAVETIIPRTAEGAAQAADPGTGAAATCDGHSATSPVPPILRAMTQPQTGR
;
A
#
# COMPACT_ATOMS: atom_id res chain seq x y z
N HIS A 1 -13.63 25.18 36.16
CA HIS A 1 -13.38 26.63 35.97
C HIS A 1 -13.37 27.39 37.30
N PRO A 2 -12.24 28.02 37.68
CA PRO A 2 -12.12 28.80 38.92
C PRO A 2 -12.80 30.18 38.87
N ARG A 3 -13.19 30.68 37.68
CA ARG A 3 -13.72 32.04 37.48
C ARG A 3 -15.22 32.25 37.76
N LEU A 4 -15.96 31.21 38.15
CA LEU A 4 -17.42 31.30 38.37
C LEU A 4 -17.75 31.15 39.86
N SER A 5 -18.60 32.06 40.37
CA SER A 5 -19.06 32.05 41.77
C SER A 5 -19.81 30.75 42.10
N LYS A 6 -19.76 30.32 43.36
CA LYS A 6 -20.42 29.08 43.83
C LYS A 6 -21.93 29.11 43.59
N VAL A 7 -22.54 30.30 43.68
CA VAL A 7 -23.98 30.53 43.46
C VAL A 7 -24.38 30.27 42.01
N VAL A 8 -23.62 30.82 41.05
CA VAL A 8 -23.87 30.61 39.61
C VAL A 8 -23.74 29.13 39.25
N LYS A 9 -22.73 28.45 39.80
CA LYS A 9 -22.56 27.00 39.60
C LYS A 9 -23.71 26.18 40.16
N ARG A 10 -24.28 26.58 41.31
CA ARG A 10 -25.44 25.91 41.91
C ARG A 10 -26.67 26.07 41.02
N ARG A 11 -26.97 27.30 40.59
CA ARG A 11 -28.07 27.59 39.68
C ARG A 11 -27.97 26.82 38.36
N LEU A 12 -26.78 26.74 37.76
CA LEU A 12 -26.58 25.98 36.52
C LEU A 12 -26.84 24.48 36.69
N ARG A 13 -26.46 23.90 37.84
CA ARG A 13 -26.75 22.50 38.16
C ARG A 13 -28.24 22.24 38.37
N GLU A 14 -28.95 23.18 38.97
CA GLU A 14 -30.41 23.11 39.13
C GLU A 14 -31.09 23.15 37.76
N LEU A 15 -30.70 24.06 36.88
CA LEU A 15 -31.21 24.15 35.50
C LEU A 15 -30.89 22.90 34.67
N HIS A 16 -29.68 22.36 34.78
CA HIS A 16 -29.31 21.12 34.10
C HIS A 16 -30.09 19.89 34.61
N ARG A 17 -30.55 19.88 35.86
CA ARG A 17 -31.37 18.78 36.39
C ARG A 17 -32.80 18.82 35.86
N THR A 18 -33.32 20.00 35.54
CA THR A 18 -34.68 20.17 35.03
C THR A 18 -34.77 20.05 33.51
N LEU A 19 -33.64 20.16 32.81
CA LEU A 19 -33.60 20.13 31.35
C LEU A 19 -33.42 18.70 30.85
N ASP A 20 -34.25 18.29 29.89
CA ASP A 20 -34.10 17.02 29.19
C ASP A 20 -33.12 17.22 27.99
N PRO A 21 -31.87 16.75 28.11
CA PRO A 21 -30.88 16.95 27.05
C PRO A 21 -31.25 16.22 25.76
N VAL A 22 -32.05 15.15 25.82
CA VAL A 22 -32.46 14.39 24.63
C VAL A 22 -33.52 15.15 23.85
N ALA A 23 -34.51 15.72 24.53
CA ALA A 23 -35.52 16.58 23.90
C ALA A 23 -34.89 17.81 23.22
N LEU A 24 -33.94 18.47 23.88
CA LEU A 24 -33.21 19.61 23.30
C LEU A 24 -32.45 19.20 22.02
N LEU A 25 -31.77 18.05 22.03
CA LEU A 25 -31.05 17.57 20.86
C LEU A 25 -32.00 17.17 19.72
N ALA A 26 -33.18 16.63 20.02
CA ALA A 26 -34.20 16.34 19.02
C ALA A 26 -34.69 17.63 18.34
N GLU A 27 -35.04 18.66 19.11
CA GLU A 27 -35.44 19.96 18.59
C GLU A 27 -34.35 20.62 17.73
N MET A 28 -33.09 20.53 18.17
CA MET A 28 -31.95 21.00 17.37
C MET A 28 -31.83 20.26 16.03
N ARG A 29 -32.10 18.95 16.00
CA ARG A 29 -32.06 18.15 14.77
C ARG A 29 -33.20 18.49 13.83
N ASP A 30 -34.39 18.74 14.37
CA ASP A 30 -35.55 19.15 13.59
C ASP A 30 -35.32 20.53 12.95
N ALA A 31 -34.79 21.49 13.70
CA ALA A 31 -34.42 22.81 13.18
C ALA A 31 -33.34 22.71 12.08
N GLN A 32 -32.35 21.83 12.25
CA GLN A 32 -31.34 21.57 11.23
C GLN A 32 -31.93 20.91 9.98
N ALA A 33 -32.87 19.98 10.14
CA ALA A 33 -33.55 19.34 9.02
C ALA A 33 -34.40 20.35 8.23
N GLU A 34 -35.14 21.23 8.90
CA GLU A 34 -35.90 22.31 8.25
C GLU A 34 -34.97 23.22 7.43
N LEU A 35 -33.85 23.66 8.00
CA LEU A 35 -32.86 24.46 7.28
C LEU A 35 -32.26 23.71 6.08
N GLY A 36 -31.98 22.41 6.23
CA GLY A 36 -31.53 21.54 5.15
C GLY A 36 -32.52 21.53 3.98
N THR A 37 -33.80 21.27 4.25
CA THR A 37 -34.84 21.28 3.19
C THR A 37 -34.94 22.62 2.47
N ARG A 38 -34.77 23.74 3.19
CA ARG A 38 -34.79 25.09 2.61
C ARG A 38 -33.57 25.38 1.73
N VAL A 39 -32.40 24.87 2.10
CA VAL A 39 -31.17 24.96 1.29
C VAL A 39 -31.27 24.08 0.05
N ASP A 40 -31.81 22.87 0.19
CA ASP A 40 -32.01 21.93 -0.92
C ASP A 40 -33.03 22.48 -1.93
N ALA A 41 -34.15 23.02 -1.46
CA ALA A 41 -35.16 23.65 -2.32
C ALA A 41 -34.60 24.87 -3.08
N ARG A 42 -33.72 25.65 -2.44
CA ARG A 42 -33.03 26.78 -3.09
C ARG A 42 -32.06 26.28 -4.18
N SER A 43 -31.32 25.21 -3.89
CA SER A 43 -30.38 24.59 -4.83
C SER A 43 -31.10 23.96 -6.02
N GLY A 44 -32.24 23.28 -5.78
CA GLY A 44 -33.08 22.71 -6.83
C GLY A 44 -33.71 23.77 -7.75
N ARG A 45 -34.08 24.95 -7.22
CA ARG A 45 -34.61 26.05 -8.03
C ARG A 45 -33.55 26.67 -8.96
N LEU A 46 -32.26 26.61 -8.61
CA LEU A 46 -31.15 27.02 -9.47
C LEU A 46 -30.82 25.97 -10.54
N ALA A 47 -31.06 24.68 -10.26
CA ALA A 47 -30.82 23.59 -11.20
C ALA A 47 -31.94 23.40 -12.26
N ALA A 48 -33.16 23.86 -12.00
CA ALA A 48 -34.29 23.78 -12.93
C ALA A 48 -34.25 24.81 -14.08
N ALA A 49 -33.35 25.80 -14.00
CA ALA A 49 -33.03 26.65 -15.14
C ALA A 49 -32.07 25.89 -16.06
N SER A 50 -32.60 25.32 -17.16
CA SER A 50 -31.77 24.76 -18.23
C SER A 50 -30.63 25.74 -18.55
N PRO A 51 -29.36 25.31 -18.55
CA PRO A 51 -28.27 26.23 -18.83
C PRO A 51 -28.43 26.75 -20.26
N PRO A 52 -28.34 28.07 -20.51
CA PRO A 52 -28.20 28.55 -21.88
C PRO A 52 -26.92 27.97 -22.47
N ALA A 53 -26.95 27.61 -23.76
CA ALA A 53 -25.79 27.09 -24.48
C ALA A 53 -24.55 27.93 -24.17
N PRO A 54 -23.38 27.32 -23.85
CA PRO A 54 -22.23 28.06 -23.39
C PRO A 54 -21.83 29.06 -24.47
N THR A 55 -22.01 30.34 -24.17
CA THR A 55 -21.49 31.41 -25.01
C THR A 55 -19.98 31.25 -25.07
N LYS A 56 -19.35 31.68 -26.17
CA LYS A 56 -17.88 31.59 -26.34
C LYS A 56 -17.12 32.21 -25.14
N ILE A 57 -17.75 33.18 -24.47
CA ILE A 57 -17.29 33.82 -23.25
C ILE A 57 -17.27 32.85 -22.06
N ALA A 58 -18.33 32.06 -21.85
CA ALA A 58 -18.37 31.04 -20.80
C ALA A 58 -17.34 29.92 -21.02
N ALA A 59 -17.14 29.51 -22.27
CA ALA A 59 -16.11 28.52 -22.62
C ALA A 59 -14.69 29.09 -22.45
N ALA A 60 -14.46 30.37 -22.79
CA ALA A 60 -13.19 31.05 -22.53
C ALA A 60 -12.94 31.21 -21.03
N PHE A 61 -13.95 31.64 -20.27
CA PHE A 61 -13.90 31.77 -18.82
C PHE A 61 -13.65 30.43 -18.12
N ALA A 62 -14.26 29.33 -18.59
CA ALA A 62 -13.99 27.99 -18.06
C ALA A 62 -12.55 27.52 -18.33
N LYS A 63 -11.96 27.90 -19.48
CA LYS A 63 -10.54 27.64 -19.78
C LYS A 63 -9.62 28.50 -18.91
N GLU A 64 -10.00 29.74 -18.64
CA GLU A 64 -9.27 30.66 -17.76
C GLU A 64 -9.30 30.18 -16.30
N LEU A 65 -10.46 29.71 -15.81
CA LEU A 65 -10.60 29.07 -14.49
C LEU A 65 -9.66 27.87 -14.31
N GLY A 66 -9.49 27.00 -15.32
CA GLY A 66 -8.59 25.84 -15.22
C GLY A 66 -7.11 26.22 -15.04
N ASN A 67 -6.71 27.36 -15.62
CA ASN A 67 -5.34 27.87 -15.50
C ASN A 67 -5.15 28.63 -14.17
N ASP A 68 -6.13 29.44 -13.78
CA ASP A 68 -6.06 30.29 -12.60
C ASP A 68 -6.35 29.55 -11.29
N LEU A 69 -7.01 28.39 -11.31
CA LEU A 69 -7.23 27.55 -10.13
C LEU A 69 -5.92 27.04 -9.51
N HIS A 70 -4.85 26.91 -10.30
CA HIS A 70 -3.53 26.59 -9.76
C HIS A 70 -2.92 27.77 -8.97
N LEU A 71 -3.38 28.99 -9.26
CA LEU A 71 -2.95 30.24 -8.63
C LEU A 71 -3.88 30.64 -7.45
N GLY A 72 -5.15 30.25 -7.52
CA GLY A 72 -6.19 30.54 -6.52
C GLY A 72 -6.10 29.67 -5.27
N GLU A 73 -5.66 30.30 -4.17
CA GLU A 73 -5.73 29.79 -2.79
C GLU A 73 -5.26 28.35 -2.55
N GLN A 74 -4.03 28.05 -2.98
CA GLN A 74 -3.23 27.10 -2.21
C GLN A 74 -3.02 27.69 -0.81
N ARG A 75 -3.88 27.34 0.15
CA ARG A 75 -3.69 27.68 1.57
C ARG A 75 -2.26 27.24 1.95
N ILE A 76 -1.36 28.22 2.06
CA ILE A 76 0.10 28.07 2.25
C ILE A 76 0.44 27.24 3.51
N ILE A 77 -0.54 27.01 4.40
CA ILE A 77 -0.33 26.52 5.75
C ILE A 77 -0.40 24.99 5.95
N HIS A 78 -0.76 24.15 4.97
CA HIS A 78 -1.06 22.73 5.29
C HIS A 78 -0.40 21.61 4.48
N ARG A 79 0.49 21.89 3.52
CA ARG A 79 1.20 20.78 2.83
C ARG A 79 2.68 21.04 2.66
N ARG A 80 3.49 20.51 3.58
CA ARG A 80 4.93 20.35 3.35
C ARG A 80 5.13 19.35 2.22
N MET A 81 5.69 19.80 1.10
CA MET A 81 6.10 18.89 0.04
C MET A 81 7.07 17.86 0.60
N ARG A 82 6.82 16.57 0.32
CA ARG A 82 7.69 15.48 0.75
C ARG A 82 9.05 15.66 0.07
N LYS A 83 10.06 16.04 0.84
CA LYS A 83 11.44 16.09 0.33
C LYS A 83 11.91 14.65 0.08
N PRO A 84 12.46 14.34 -1.11
CA PRO A 84 13.09 13.05 -1.32
C PRO A 84 14.20 12.88 -0.29
N TYR A 85 14.23 11.70 0.35
CA TYR A 85 15.28 11.37 1.29
C TYR A 85 16.62 11.32 0.55
N LYS A 86 17.68 11.87 1.15
CA LYS A 86 19.02 11.78 0.56
C LYS A 86 19.40 10.32 0.39
N LYS A 87 19.73 9.90 -0.84
CA LYS A 87 20.23 8.55 -1.11
C LYS A 87 21.53 8.38 -0.33
N ARG A 88 21.52 7.54 0.70
CA ARG A 88 22.73 7.22 1.47
C ARG A 88 23.71 6.50 0.55
N MET A 89 24.95 6.97 0.50
CA MET A 89 26.03 6.23 -0.17
C MET A 89 26.19 4.88 0.54
N ARG A 90 26.26 3.80 -0.24
CA ARG A 90 26.52 2.46 0.28
C ARG A 90 27.97 2.41 0.75
N MET A 91 28.20 2.02 2.00
CA MET A 91 29.56 1.78 2.50
C MET A 91 30.15 0.52 1.84
N PRO A 92 31.44 0.53 1.49
CA PRO A 92 32.13 -0.66 1.00
C PRO A 92 32.02 -1.80 2.01
N SER A 93 31.65 -2.98 1.53
CA SER A 93 31.61 -4.21 2.31
C SER A 93 32.91 -5.00 2.12
N MET A 94 33.32 -5.76 3.14
CA MET A 94 34.47 -6.68 3.04
C MET A 94 34.33 -7.71 1.90
N LEU A 95 33.10 -7.99 1.46
CA LEU A 95 32.83 -8.89 0.33
C LEU A 95 32.98 -8.22 -1.03
N ASP A 96 33.02 -6.89 -1.11
CA ASP A 96 33.06 -6.14 -2.38
C ASP A 96 34.25 -6.54 -3.28
N PRO A 97 35.47 -6.75 -2.76
CA PRO A 97 36.60 -7.24 -3.56
C PRO A 97 36.39 -8.65 -4.15
N HIS A 98 35.57 -9.49 -3.49
CA HIS A 98 35.35 -10.89 -3.87
C HIS A 98 34.06 -11.11 -4.67
N LEU A 99 33.26 -10.06 -4.93
CA LEU A 99 31.97 -10.18 -5.62
C LEU A 99 32.11 -10.81 -7.00
N ALA A 100 33.12 -10.43 -7.79
CA ALA A 100 33.34 -10.98 -9.12
C ALA A 100 33.58 -12.50 -9.09
N ASN A 101 34.33 -12.99 -8.10
CA ASN A 101 34.58 -14.42 -7.92
C ASN A 101 33.30 -15.16 -7.50
N ILE A 102 32.53 -14.58 -6.57
CA ILE A 102 31.26 -15.15 -6.10
C ILE A 102 30.25 -15.23 -7.26
N GLU A 103 30.13 -14.17 -8.06
CA GLU A 103 29.25 -14.16 -9.23
C GLU A 103 29.69 -15.23 -10.25
N ARG A 104 30.99 -15.37 -10.52
CA ARG A 104 31.53 -16.41 -11.39
C ARG A 104 31.25 -17.83 -10.87
N TRP A 105 31.31 -18.05 -9.56
CA TRP A 105 30.94 -19.35 -8.98
C TRP A 105 29.45 -19.63 -9.10
N LEU A 106 28.60 -18.62 -8.94
CA LEU A 106 27.15 -18.77 -9.07
C LEU A 106 26.69 -18.97 -10.52
N THR A 107 27.41 -18.43 -11.50
CA THR A 107 27.11 -18.69 -12.93
C THR A 107 27.47 -20.12 -13.32
N ALA A 108 28.55 -20.68 -12.79
CA ALA A 108 28.91 -22.08 -12.98
C ALA A 108 27.99 -23.03 -12.20
N GLU A 109 27.71 -22.72 -10.93
CA GLU A 109 26.98 -23.58 -9.99
C GLU A 109 25.92 -22.76 -9.21
N PRO A 110 24.67 -22.63 -9.72
CA PRO A 110 23.65 -21.80 -9.06
C PRO A 110 23.17 -22.36 -7.71
N ARG A 111 23.35 -23.68 -7.48
CA ARG A 111 22.98 -24.40 -6.26
C ARG A 111 24.00 -24.27 -5.13
N LEU A 112 25.10 -23.56 -5.36
CA LEU A 112 26.18 -23.41 -4.37
C LEU A 112 25.66 -22.80 -3.06
N THR A 113 26.09 -23.36 -1.93
CA THR A 113 25.66 -22.93 -0.59
C THR A 113 26.57 -21.83 -0.04
N ALA A 114 26.06 -21.04 0.90
CA ALA A 114 26.84 -19.99 1.56
C ALA A 114 28.05 -20.55 2.33
N LEU A 115 27.94 -21.74 2.91
CA LEU A 115 29.06 -22.41 3.57
C LEU A 115 30.16 -22.83 2.58
N ALA A 116 29.78 -23.35 1.41
CA ALA A 116 30.75 -23.72 0.37
C ALA A 116 31.50 -22.48 -0.15
N ILE A 117 30.79 -21.36 -0.32
CA ILE A 117 31.41 -20.08 -0.71
C ILE A 117 32.32 -19.56 0.40
N LEU A 118 31.90 -19.65 1.67
CA LEU A 118 32.72 -19.24 2.80
C LEU A 118 33.99 -20.09 2.91
N GLY A 119 33.92 -21.40 2.64
CA GLY A 119 35.09 -22.28 2.58
C GLY A 119 36.08 -21.84 1.49
N ARG A 120 35.58 -21.61 0.27
CA ARG A 120 36.41 -21.10 -0.85
C ARG A 120 37.01 -19.71 -0.54
N LEU A 121 36.31 -18.85 0.20
CA LEU A 121 36.81 -17.55 0.63
C LEU A 121 37.86 -17.67 1.74
N ALA A 122 37.67 -18.59 2.69
CA ALA A 122 38.62 -18.86 3.76
C ALA A 122 39.94 -19.45 3.23
N GLU A 123 39.91 -20.25 2.16
CA GLU A 123 41.11 -20.73 1.46
C GLU A 123 41.91 -19.58 0.83
N GLN A 124 41.23 -18.57 0.30
CA GLN A 124 41.88 -17.41 -0.33
C GLN A 124 42.38 -16.39 0.70
N CYS A 125 41.63 -16.16 1.77
CA CYS A 125 41.89 -15.14 2.78
C CYS A 125 41.47 -15.64 4.18
N PRO A 126 42.26 -16.52 4.83
CA PRO A 126 41.89 -17.11 6.11
C PRO A 126 41.79 -16.07 7.24
N GLU A 127 42.57 -14.99 7.16
CA GLU A 127 42.57 -13.89 8.13
C GLU A 127 41.28 -13.07 8.11
N GLN A 128 40.59 -13.04 6.97
CA GLN A 128 39.42 -12.17 6.77
C GLN A 128 38.10 -12.91 6.85
N PHE A 129 38.08 -14.24 6.63
CA PHE A 129 36.86 -15.04 6.55
C PHE A 129 36.79 -16.13 7.61
N GLY A 130 35.84 -15.98 8.55
CA GLY A 130 35.55 -16.97 9.59
C GLY A 130 34.09 -17.38 9.68
N PRO A 131 33.75 -18.36 10.54
CA PRO A 131 32.37 -18.81 10.80
C PRO A 131 31.32 -17.71 11.03
N PRO A 132 31.59 -16.59 11.75
CA PRO A 132 30.56 -15.58 12.02
C PRO A 132 30.06 -14.84 10.77
N GLN A 133 30.78 -14.93 9.66
CA GLN A 133 30.49 -14.14 8.46
C GLN A 133 29.55 -14.86 7.49
N HIS A 134 29.19 -16.10 7.80
CA HIS A 134 28.23 -16.89 7.03
C HIS A 134 26.90 -16.14 6.81
N THR A 135 26.38 -15.44 7.83
CA THR A 135 25.13 -14.67 7.71
C THR A 135 25.24 -13.53 6.69
N ILE A 136 26.41 -12.89 6.58
CA ILE A 136 26.67 -11.81 5.62
C ILE A 136 26.68 -12.38 4.19
N VAL A 137 27.38 -13.51 4.00
CA VAL A 137 27.41 -14.24 2.72
C VAL A 137 26.01 -14.72 2.34
N GLN A 138 25.24 -15.26 3.28
CA GLN A 138 23.85 -15.66 3.03
C GLN A 138 22.98 -14.49 2.58
N ARG A 139 23.10 -13.32 3.22
CA ARG A 139 22.33 -12.12 2.86
C ARG A 139 22.70 -11.65 1.46
N LEU A 140 23.99 -11.68 1.12
CA LEU A 140 24.47 -11.40 -0.22
C LEU A 140 23.85 -12.37 -1.23
N LEU A 141 23.92 -13.69 -1.01
CA LEU A 141 23.35 -14.68 -1.91
C LEU A 141 21.85 -14.52 -2.12
N ARG A 142 21.09 -14.21 -1.07
CA ARG A 142 19.66 -13.88 -1.21
C ARG A 142 19.46 -12.69 -2.15
N SER A 143 20.26 -11.64 -2.00
CA SER A 143 20.16 -10.48 -2.89
C SER A 143 20.56 -10.79 -4.34
N LEU A 144 21.61 -11.59 -4.55
CA LEU A 144 22.07 -11.97 -5.89
C LEU A 144 21.07 -12.89 -6.59
N ARG A 145 20.54 -13.89 -5.89
CA ARG A 145 19.50 -14.79 -6.40
C ARG A 145 18.20 -14.04 -6.70
N ARG A 146 17.80 -13.11 -5.84
CA ARG A 146 16.64 -12.25 -6.10
C ARG A 146 16.84 -11.42 -7.38
N LYS A 147 18.00 -10.78 -7.55
CA LYS A 147 18.32 -10.04 -8.78
C LYS A 147 18.31 -10.94 -10.01
N ALA A 148 18.84 -12.16 -9.92
CA ALA A 148 18.81 -13.12 -11.02
C ALA A 148 17.37 -13.53 -11.40
N VAL A 149 16.49 -13.72 -10.41
CA VAL A 149 15.06 -14.00 -10.67
C VAL A 149 14.37 -12.79 -11.29
N GLU A 150 14.64 -11.58 -10.79
CA GLU A 150 14.12 -10.32 -11.34
C GLU A 150 14.57 -10.07 -12.79
N THR A 151 15.71 -10.61 -13.24
CA THR A 151 16.14 -10.52 -14.65
C THR A 151 15.57 -11.65 -15.51
N ILE A 152 15.35 -12.85 -14.95
CA ILE A 152 14.82 -14.00 -15.69
C ILE A 152 13.32 -13.84 -15.96
N ILE A 153 12.50 -13.49 -14.97
CA ILE A 153 11.04 -13.41 -15.09
C ILE A 153 10.55 -12.48 -16.21
N PRO A 154 11.01 -11.21 -16.33
CA PRO A 154 10.59 -10.35 -17.43
C PRO A 154 11.10 -10.86 -18.78
N ARG A 155 12.31 -11.44 -18.82
CA ARG A 155 12.89 -12.00 -20.05
C ARG A 155 12.13 -13.23 -20.55
N THR A 156 11.64 -14.08 -19.64
CA THR A 156 10.79 -15.22 -20.00
C THR A 156 9.41 -14.78 -20.50
N ALA A 157 8.89 -13.65 -20.01
CA ALA A 157 7.63 -13.07 -20.49
C ALA A 157 7.78 -12.43 -21.89
N GLU A 158 8.89 -11.73 -22.15
CA GLU A 158 9.19 -11.15 -23.47
C GLU A 158 9.55 -12.23 -24.52
N GLY A 159 10.28 -13.28 -24.12
CA GLY A 159 10.60 -14.41 -24.99
C GLY A 159 9.40 -15.28 -25.35
N ALA A 160 8.40 -15.40 -24.46
CA ALA A 160 7.15 -16.08 -24.75
C ALA A 160 6.27 -15.31 -25.75
N ALA A 161 6.36 -13.97 -25.78
CA ALA A 161 5.61 -13.13 -26.71
C ALA A 161 6.15 -13.16 -28.15
N GLN A 162 7.42 -13.54 -28.36
CA GLN A 162 8.03 -13.65 -29.71
C GLN A 162 7.94 -15.06 -30.32
N ALA A 163 7.47 -16.06 -29.58
CA ALA A 163 7.24 -17.42 -30.08
C ALA A 163 5.77 -17.69 -30.49
N ALA A 164 4.91 -16.66 -30.45
CA ALA A 164 3.53 -16.76 -30.90
C ALA A 164 3.37 -15.99 -32.23
N ASP A 165 3.81 -16.61 -33.32
CA ASP A 165 3.27 -16.27 -34.65
C ASP A 165 1.93 -17.01 -34.83
N PRO A 166 0.88 -16.36 -35.36
CA PRO A 166 -0.50 -16.80 -35.25
C PRO A 166 -0.96 -17.55 -36.51
N GLY A 167 -1.69 -18.64 -36.33
CA GLY A 167 -2.47 -19.18 -37.42
C GLY A 167 -2.87 -20.62 -37.23
N THR A 168 -4.07 -20.85 -36.70
CA THR A 168 -5.12 -21.69 -37.32
C THR A 168 -6.04 -22.26 -36.24
N GLY A 169 -7.30 -21.82 -36.30
CA GLY A 169 -8.43 -22.74 -36.23
C GLY A 169 -8.94 -23.18 -34.87
N ALA A 170 -9.95 -22.44 -34.41
CA ALA A 170 -11.25 -22.98 -34.01
C ALA A 170 -11.35 -23.96 -32.82
N ALA A 171 -12.07 -23.43 -31.80
CA ALA A 171 -13.17 -24.09 -31.10
C ALA A 171 -12.90 -25.38 -30.32
N ALA A 172 -12.96 -25.28 -28.98
CA ALA A 172 -13.82 -26.14 -28.17
C ALA A 172 -13.79 -25.69 -26.70
N THR A 173 -14.95 -25.17 -26.25
CA THR A 173 -15.61 -25.46 -24.97
C THR A 173 -14.75 -25.61 -23.70
N CYS A 174 -14.88 -24.62 -22.84
CA CYS A 174 -14.50 -24.66 -21.43
C CYS A 174 -15.52 -25.53 -20.66
N ASP A 175 -15.25 -26.83 -20.49
CA ASP A 175 -15.97 -27.65 -19.51
C ASP A 175 -15.15 -27.81 -18.25
N GLY A 176 -15.72 -27.28 -17.16
CA GLY A 176 -15.11 -27.22 -15.84
C GLY A 176 -14.81 -28.61 -15.28
N HIS A 177 -13.58 -28.74 -14.77
CA HIS A 177 -13.25 -29.76 -13.79
C HIS A 177 -12.72 -29.06 -12.55
N SER A 178 -13.57 -28.98 -11.52
CA SER A 178 -13.17 -28.66 -10.16
C SER A 178 -12.09 -29.64 -9.70
N ALA A 179 -10.85 -29.16 -9.59
CA ALA A 179 -9.78 -29.90 -8.93
C ALA A 179 -9.68 -29.43 -7.47
N THR A 180 -10.26 -30.25 -6.62
CA THR A 180 -10.11 -30.30 -5.17
C THR A 180 -8.68 -29.99 -4.72
N SER A 181 -8.56 -29.07 -3.78
CA SER A 181 -7.30 -28.73 -3.10
C SER A 181 -6.69 -29.97 -2.42
N PRO A 182 -5.42 -30.36 -2.70
CA PRO A 182 -4.75 -31.37 -1.90
C PRO A 182 -4.18 -30.69 -0.65
N VAL A 183 -4.92 -30.79 0.46
CA VAL A 183 -4.41 -30.44 1.78
C VAL A 183 -3.28 -31.43 2.13
N PRO A 184 -2.08 -30.95 2.51
CA PRO A 184 -0.96 -31.83 2.89
C PRO A 184 -1.26 -32.59 4.21
N PRO A 185 -0.87 -33.87 4.33
CA PRO A 185 -1.20 -34.69 5.49
C PRO A 185 -0.19 -34.45 6.61
N ILE A 186 -0.31 -33.33 7.32
CA ILE A 186 0.38 -33.14 8.60
C ILE A 186 -0.61 -32.51 9.57
N LEU A 187 -1.46 -33.35 10.14
CA LEU A 187 -2.09 -33.26 11.48
C LEU A 187 -3.11 -34.41 11.62
N ARG A 188 -2.66 -35.66 11.40
CA ARG A 188 -3.39 -36.89 11.76
C ARG A 188 -2.68 -37.62 12.90
N ALA A 189 -2.39 -36.90 13.97
CA ALA A 189 -2.04 -37.48 15.25
C ALA A 189 -2.60 -36.56 16.33
N MET A 190 -3.34 -37.16 17.27
CA MET A 190 -4.00 -36.56 18.42
C MET A 190 -5.43 -36.09 18.20
N THR A 191 -6.37 -37.06 18.20
CA THR A 191 -7.63 -37.03 18.97
C THR A 191 -8.50 -38.22 18.52
N GLN A 192 -8.09 -39.43 18.90
CA GLN A 192 -9.07 -40.52 19.04
C GLN A 192 -9.77 -40.31 20.38
N PRO A 193 -11.11 -40.28 20.44
CA PRO A 193 -11.83 -40.42 21.70
C PRO A 193 -11.67 -41.88 22.17
N GLN A 194 -11.16 -42.05 23.39
CA GLN A 194 -11.20 -43.34 24.07
C GLN A 194 -12.67 -43.69 24.34
N THR A 195 -13.21 -44.66 23.60
CA THR A 195 -14.38 -45.42 24.04
C THR A 195 -13.89 -46.57 24.91
N GLY A 196 -14.30 -46.57 26.17
CA GLY A 196 -13.99 -47.65 27.11
C GLY A 196 -15.03 -47.75 28.22
N ARG A 197 -15.89 -48.77 28.05
CA ARG A 197 -16.81 -49.42 29.01
C ARG A 197 -18.03 -48.67 29.49
#